data_AF-A0A6N6VI53-F1
#
_entry.id   AF-A0A6N6VI53-F1
#
_cell.length_a   1.000
_cell.length_b   1.000
_cell.length_c   1.000
_cell.angle_alpha   90.00
_cell.angle_beta   90.00
_cell.angle_gamma   90.00
#
_symmetry.space_group_name_H-M   'P 1'
#
loop_
_entity.id
_entity.type
_entity.pdbx_description
1 polymer ?
#
loop_
_entity_poly.entity_id
_entity_poly.type
_entity_poly.pdbx_seq_one_letter_code
_entity_poly.pdbx_strand_id
1 'polypeptide(L)'
;MNFYPQERIALFIDGANLYSAARGLGFDIDYKRLLELFRSKGTLLRAFYYTALLEDQEYSPLRPLIDWLDYNGFSVVTKPAKEFTDATGRRRVKGNMDIELAIDAMEIADKVDHVVIFSGDGDFRRLVDAIQRKGKRVSVVSTTRSSPPMIADELRRQADQFIDLESLRGFIGRNADNRPQVVQPVDEDDDYYDDEDEDDIDLPARA
;
A
#
# COMPACT_ATOMS: atom_id res chain seq x y z
N MET A 1 14.03 11.06 -8.42
CA MET A 1 13.27 11.35 -7.19
C MET A 1 13.54 12.79 -6.79
N ASN A 2 12.50 13.63 -6.80
CA ASN A 2 12.56 15.06 -6.54
C ASN A 2 11.97 15.35 -5.15
N PHE A 3 12.84 15.44 -4.15
CA PHE A 3 12.53 15.79 -2.77
C PHE A 3 13.39 16.99 -2.38
N TYR A 4 12.88 17.88 -1.53
CA TYR A 4 13.68 18.97 -1.00
C TYR A 4 14.11 18.66 0.44
N PRO A 5 15.39 18.92 0.81
CA PRO A 5 15.92 18.52 2.13
C PRO A 5 15.13 19.08 3.34
N GLN A 6 14.43 20.20 3.18
CA GLN A 6 13.66 20.84 4.24
C GLN A 6 12.18 20.38 4.29
N GLU A 7 11.71 19.57 3.33
CA GLU A 7 10.33 19.08 3.34
C GLU A 7 10.07 18.19 4.54
N ARG A 8 8.94 18.41 5.20
CA ARG A 8 8.37 17.45 6.13
C ARG A 8 7.61 16.40 5.35
N ILE A 9 8.04 15.15 5.48
CA ILE A 9 7.54 14.03 4.68
C ILE A 9 6.70 13.12 5.58
N ALA A 10 5.57 12.64 5.08
CA ALA A 10 4.85 11.50 5.66
C ALA A 10 4.69 10.39 4.62
N LEU A 11 4.94 9.15 5.04
CA LEU A 11 4.74 7.96 4.21
C LEU A 11 3.46 7.26 4.62
N PHE A 12 2.69 6.82 3.63
CA PHE A 12 1.48 6.03 3.77
C PHE A 12 1.67 4.75 2.97
N ILE A 13 1.89 3.65 3.68
CA ILE A 13 2.24 2.37 3.06
C ILE A 13 1.05 1.44 3.16
N ASP A 14 0.41 1.18 2.02
CA ASP A 14 -0.51 0.05 1.91
C ASP A 14 0.32 -1.24 1.82
N GLY A 15 0.26 -2.04 2.89
CA GLY A 15 1.05 -3.26 3.01
C GLY A 15 0.70 -4.30 1.95
N ALA A 16 -0.57 -4.43 1.58
CA ALA A 16 -1.03 -5.40 0.59
C ALA A 16 -0.55 -4.99 -0.81
N ASN A 17 -0.82 -3.74 -1.21
CA ASN A 17 -0.40 -3.22 -2.50
C ASN A 17 1.13 -3.22 -2.66
N LEU A 18 1.87 -2.79 -1.62
CA LEU A 18 3.33 -2.76 -1.67
C LEU A 18 3.93 -4.18 -1.75
N TYR A 19 3.37 -5.15 -1.00
CA TYR A 19 3.80 -6.55 -1.06
C TYR A 19 3.59 -7.13 -2.47
N SER A 20 2.38 -6.98 -3.02
CA SER A 20 2.04 -7.47 -4.37
C SER A 20 2.94 -6.84 -5.44
N ALA A 21 3.20 -5.54 -5.37
CA ALA A 21 4.09 -4.86 -6.31
C ALA A 21 5.55 -5.36 -6.21
N ALA A 22 6.09 -5.54 -5.00
CA ALA A 22 7.45 -6.04 -4.82
C ALA A 22 7.60 -7.51 -5.25
N ARG A 23 6.60 -8.35 -4.96
CA ARG A 23 6.51 -9.74 -5.42
C ARG A 23 6.44 -9.81 -6.94
N GLY A 24 5.62 -9.00 -7.59
CA GLY A 24 5.54 -8.91 -9.06
C GLY A 24 6.87 -8.48 -9.70
N LEU A 25 7.68 -7.72 -8.98
CA LEU A 25 9.04 -7.36 -9.40
C LEU A 25 10.11 -8.41 -9.02
N GLY A 26 9.76 -9.40 -8.21
CA GLY A 26 10.67 -10.47 -7.79
C GLY A 26 11.73 -10.03 -6.79
N PHE A 27 11.41 -9.13 -5.85
CA PHE A 27 12.31 -8.80 -4.74
C PHE A 27 11.58 -8.57 -3.43
N ASP A 28 12.30 -8.75 -2.32
CA ASP A 28 11.80 -8.53 -0.97
C ASP A 28 12.25 -7.16 -0.45
N ILE A 29 11.36 -6.43 0.24
CA ILE A 29 11.65 -5.09 0.75
C ILE A 29 12.37 -5.17 2.11
N ASP A 30 13.43 -4.38 2.23
CA ASP A 30 14.07 -4.02 3.48
C ASP A 30 13.45 -2.70 3.98
N TYR A 31 12.51 -2.81 4.92
CA TYR A 31 11.79 -1.66 5.48
C TYR A 31 12.70 -0.71 6.26
N LYS A 32 13.83 -1.20 6.80
CA LYS A 32 14.83 -0.35 7.45
C LYS A 32 15.46 0.58 6.42
N ARG A 33 15.91 0.00 5.30
CA ARG A 33 16.52 0.75 4.20
C ARG A 33 15.51 1.68 3.53
N LEU A 34 14.23 1.28 3.42
CA LEU A 34 13.15 2.17 2.97
C LEU A 34 13.05 3.40 3.88
N LEU A 35 12.97 3.20 5.19
CA LEU A 35 12.86 4.30 6.14
C LEU A 35 14.08 5.23 6.09
N GLU A 36 15.28 4.65 6.02
CA GLU A 36 16.55 5.39 5.88
C GLU A 36 16.61 6.19 4.57
N LEU A 37 16.13 5.62 3.46
CA LEU A 37 16.09 6.31 2.18
C LEU A 37 15.27 7.60 2.30
N PHE A 38 14.05 7.57 2.83
CA PHE A 38 13.22 8.77 2.94
C PHE A 38 13.72 9.75 4.02
N ARG A 39 14.31 9.26 5.10
CA ARG A 39 15.04 10.12 6.06
C ARG A 39 16.20 10.87 5.44
N SER A 40 16.86 10.31 4.42
CA SER A 40 17.93 10.99 3.69
C SER A 40 17.43 12.06 2.72
N LYS A 41 16.12 12.07 2.40
CA LYS A 41 15.51 13.00 1.42
C LYS A 41 14.90 14.26 2.04
N GLY A 42 14.53 14.21 3.32
CA GLY A 42 13.95 15.33 4.03
C GLY A 42 13.67 14.99 5.50
N THR A 43 12.84 15.79 6.16
CA THR A 43 12.43 15.55 7.54
C THR A 43 11.28 14.56 7.57
N LEU A 44 11.56 13.27 7.74
CA LEU A 44 10.53 12.25 7.86
C LEU A 44 9.78 12.38 9.20
N LEU A 45 8.52 12.80 9.14
CA LEU A 45 7.67 13.03 10.32
C LEU A 45 6.97 11.75 10.79
N ARG A 46 6.38 10.99 9.87
CA ARG A 46 5.67 9.74 10.13
C ARG A 46 5.83 8.77 8.96
N ALA A 47 5.83 7.48 9.27
CA ALA A 47 5.70 6.41 8.29
C ALA A 47 4.62 5.46 8.78
N PHE A 48 3.45 5.53 8.16
CA PHE A 48 2.32 4.67 8.48
C PHE A 48 2.37 3.41 7.63
N TYR A 49 2.08 2.27 8.25
CA TYR A 49 1.97 0.98 7.57
C TYR A 49 0.60 0.38 7.85
N TYR A 50 -0.19 0.16 6.80
CA TYR A 50 -1.56 -0.30 6.88
C TYR A 50 -1.64 -1.76 6.46
N THR A 51 -2.24 -2.60 7.31
CA THR A 51 -2.39 -4.02 7.00
C THR A 51 -3.59 -4.63 7.73
N ALA A 52 -4.30 -5.53 7.06
CA ALA A 52 -5.35 -6.30 7.70
C ALA A 52 -4.83 -7.65 8.22
N LEU A 53 -5.33 -8.06 9.38
CA LEU A 53 -4.95 -9.29 10.06
C LEU A 53 -6.15 -10.23 10.16
N LEU A 54 -5.98 -11.47 9.72
CA LEU A 54 -6.98 -12.52 9.93
C LEU A 54 -7.10 -12.83 11.43
N GLU A 55 -8.28 -12.67 12.01
CA GLU A 55 -8.54 -12.91 13.44
C GLU A 55 -8.51 -14.40 13.81
N ASP A 56 -8.93 -15.28 12.88
CA ASP A 56 -9.17 -16.70 13.16
C ASP A 56 -7.92 -17.59 13.10
N GLN A 57 -6.74 -17.02 12.88
CA GLN A 57 -5.48 -17.75 12.94
C GLN A 57 -4.70 -17.39 14.21
N GLU A 58 -4.45 -18.42 15.03
CA GLU A 58 -3.63 -18.36 16.26
C GLU A 58 -2.21 -17.81 15.97
N TYR A 59 -1.76 -17.90 14.70
CA TYR A 59 -0.52 -17.31 14.20
C TYR A 59 -0.74 -16.66 12.84
N SER A 60 -0.59 -15.33 12.75
CA SER A 60 -0.51 -14.64 11.45
C SER A 60 0.97 -14.47 11.04
N PRO A 61 1.37 -14.90 9.83
CA PRO A 61 2.73 -14.73 9.30
C PRO A 61 3.20 -13.27 9.27
N LEU A 62 2.27 -12.30 9.33
CA LEU A 62 2.56 -10.88 9.33
C LEU A 62 2.94 -10.35 10.72
N ARG A 63 2.61 -11.05 11.83
CA ARG A 63 2.88 -10.57 13.19
C ARG A 63 4.37 -10.24 13.42
N PRO A 64 5.35 -11.09 13.05
CA PRO A 64 6.76 -10.75 13.22
C PRO A 64 7.19 -9.50 12.44
N LEU A 65 6.60 -9.26 11.27
CA LEU A 65 6.86 -8.05 10.49
C LEU A 65 6.25 -6.82 11.17
N ILE A 66 5.01 -6.92 11.63
CA ILE A 66 4.30 -5.84 12.34
C ILE A 66 5.06 -5.44 13.61
N ASP A 67 5.43 -6.42 14.44
CA ASP A 67 6.22 -6.17 15.64
C ASP A 67 7.53 -5.46 15.29
N TRP A 68 8.23 -5.94 14.26
CA TRP A 68 9.46 -5.31 13.81
C TRP A 68 9.23 -3.86 13.36
N LEU A 69 8.17 -3.59 12.59
CA LEU A 69 7.83 -2.25 12.10
C LEU A 69 7.55 -1.28 13.25
N ASP A 70 6.73 -1.68 14.23
CA ASP A 70 6.40 -0.89 15.41
C ASP A 70 7.65 -0.55 16.23
N TYR A 71 8.56 -1.51 16.43
CA TYR A 71 9.82 -1.25 17.15
C TYR A 71 10.82 -0.38 16.35
N ASN A 72 10.69 -0.30 15.01
CA ASN A 72 11.66 0.36 14.15
C ASN A 72 11.18 1.69 13.54
N GLY A 73 10.14 2.29 14.13
CA GLY A 73 9.75 3.67 13.86
C GLY A 73 8.70 3.84 12.77
N PHE A 74 7.98 2.76 12.44
CA PHE A 74 6.70 2.85 11.73
C PHE A 74 5.56 3.00 12.74
N SER A 75 4.46 3.58 12.30
CA SER A 75 3.19 3.57 13.00
C SER A 75 2.29 2.56 12.29
N VAL A 76 2.16 1.35 12.85
CA VAL A 76 1.37 0.30 12.22
C VAL A 76 -0.11 0.48 12.56
N VAL A 77 -0.95 0.47 11.53
CA VAL A 77 -2.41 0.51 11.64
C VAL A 77 -2.94 -0.83 11.18
N THR A 78 -3.64 -1.53 12.08
CA THR A 78 -4.20 -2.85 11.79
C THR A 78 -5.71 -2.87 11.87
N LYS A 79 -6.32 -3.71 11.05
CA LYS A 79 -7.77 -3.97 11.04
C LYS A 79 -8.00 -5.48 10.98
N PRO A 80 -9.01 -6.01 11.68
CA PRO A 80 -9.38 -7.41 11.50
C PRO A 80 -9.92 -7.63 10.10
N ALA A 81 -9.28 -8.54 9.36
CA ALA A 81 -9.76 -9.02 8.07
C ALA A 81 -10.89 -10.03 8.30
N LYS A 82 -11.95 -9.94 7.49
CA LYS A 82 -13.04 -10.91 7.51
C LYS A 82 -12.94 -11.83 6.31
N GLU A 83 -12.95 -13.13 6.57
CA GLU A 83 -13.11 -14.12 5.51
C GLU A 83 -14.60 -14.30 5.20
N PHE A 84 -14.92 -14.26 3.92
CA PHE A 84 -16.25 -14.56 3.41
C PHE A 84 -16.12 -15.67 2.39
N THR A 85 -17.01 -16.65 2.45
CA THR A 85 -17.17 -17.62 1.36
C THR A 85 -18.24 -17.08 0.43
N ASP A 86 -17.88 -16.83 -0.81
CA ASP A 86 -18.83 -16.41 -1.84
C ASP A 86 -19.80 -17.55 -2.17
N ALA A 87 -20.93 -17.25 -2.84
CA ALA A 87 -21.95 -18.24 -3.21
C ALA A 87 -21.40 -19.37 -4.12
N THR A 88 -20.23 -19.17 -4.71
CA THR A 88 -19.48 -20.13 -5.54
C THR A 88 -18.55 -21.04 -4.73
N GLY A 89 -18.46 -20.87 -3.40
CA GLY A 89 -17.59 -21.64 -2.53
C GLY A 89 -16.14 -21.13 -2.45
N ARG A 90 -15.80 -20.04 -3.15
CA ARG A 90 -14.48 -19.40 -3.07
C ARG A 90 -14.36 -18.58 -1.80
N ARG A 91 -13.22 -18.70 -1.10
CA ARG A 91 -12.88 -17.83 0.03
C ARG A 91 -12.46 -16.47 -0.53
N ARG A 92 -12.96 -15.40 0.08
CA ARG A 92 -12.59 -14.01 -0.20
C ARG A 92 -12.21 -13.37 1.13
N VAL A 93 -11.04 -12.75 1.19
CA VAL A 93 -10.60 -12.00 2.37
C VAL A 93 -10.89 -10.53 2.11
N LYS A 94 -11.80 -9.92 2.89
CA LYS A 94 -12.07 -8.48 2.83
C LYS A 94 -11.36 -7.77 3.97
N GLY A 95 -10.36 -6.96 3.62
CA GLY A 95 -9.49 -6.26 4.57
C GLY A 95 -8.80 -5.05 3.96
N ASN A 96 -9.52 -4.24 3.18
CA ASN A 96 -8.95 -3.01 2.66
C ASN A 96 -8.77 -1.96 3.77
N MET A 97 -7.72 -1.17 3.62
CA MET A 97 -7.30 -0.16 4.59
C MET A 97 -7.42 1.26 4.04
N ASP A 98 -8.09 1.43 2.90
CA ASP A 98 -8.06 2.67 2.12
C ASP A 98 -8.73 3.82 2.87
N ILE A 99 -9.79 3.51 3.62
CA ILE A 99 -10.50 4.49 4.45
C ILE A 99 -9.61 4.98 5.58
N GLU A 100 -8.99 4.06 6.33
CA GLU A 100 -8.08 4.39 7.44
C GLU A 100 -6.89 5.23 6.92
N LEU A 101 -6.28 4.80 5.80
CA LEU A 101 -5.20 5.53 5.15
C LEU A 101 -5.63 6.94 4.72
N ALA A 102 -6.79 7.06 4.06
CA ALA A 102 -7.28 8.34 3.58
C ALA A 102 -7.59 9.32 4.71
N ILE A 103 -8.17 8.85 5.82
CA ILE A 103 -8.44 9.66 7.01
C ILE A 103 -7.13 10.19 7.59
N ASP A 104 -6.18 9.31 7.89
CA ASP A 104 -4.89 9.68 8.49
C ASP A 104 -4.08 10.64 7.60
N ALA A 105 -4.11 10.40 6.29
CA ALA A 105 -3.44 11.25 5.30
C ALA A 105 -4.02 12.66 5.29
N MET A 106 -5.34 12.80 5.35
CA MET A 106 -6.00 14.10 5.41
C MET A 106 -5.76 14.83 6.74
N GLU A 107 -5.72 14.10 7.86
CA GLU A 107 -5.44 14.67 9.18
C GLU A 107 -4.01 15.22 9.28
N ILE A 108 -3.02 14.49 8.78
CA ILE A 108 -1.62 14.93 8.85
C ILE A 108 -1.26 15.96 7.77
N ALA A 109 -2.05 16.08 6.69
CA ALA A 109 -1.72 16.87 5.51
C ALA A 109 -1.25 18.31 5.87
N ASP A 110 -1.89 18.94 6.85
CA ASP A 110 -1.55 20.32 7.25
C ASP A 110 -0.21 20.42 8.02
N LYS A 111 0.34 19.29 8.50
CA LYS A 111 1.60 19.19 9.25
C LYS A 111 2.79 18.76 8.40
N VAL A 112 2.55 18.32 7.17
CA VAL A 112 3.59 17.90 6.23
C VAL A 112 3.62 18.82 5.02
N ASP A 113 4.67 18.72 4.23
CA ASP A 113 4.81 19.45 2.96
C ASP A 113 4.69 18.47 1.78
N HIS A 114 5.03 17.20 2.00
CA HIS A 114 5.03 16.15 1.00
C HIS A 114 4.47 14.84 1.56
N VAL A 115 3.43 14.33 0.91
CA VAL A 115 2.82 13.02 1.19
C VAL A 115 3.33 12.01 0.18
N VAL A 116 3.77 10.84 0.63
CA VAL A 116 4.19 9.73 -0.23
C VAL A 116 3.28 8.54 0.02
N ILE A 117 2.53 8.12 -1.00
CA ILE A 117 1.61 6.99 -0.94
C ILE A 117 2.24 5.82 -1.67
N PHE A 118 2.43 4.70 -0.97
CA PHE A 118 2.82 3.43 -1.56
C PHE A 118 1.57 2.61 -1.80
N SER A 119 0.92 2.87 -2.92
CA SER A 119 -0.17 2.08 -3.47
C SER A 119 -0.28 2.38 -4.95
N GLY A 120 -0.89 1.47 -5.71
CA GLY A 120 -1.28 1.73 -7.09
C GLY A 120 -2.79 1.79 -7.33
N ASP A 121 -3.58 1.78 -6.25
CA ASP A 121 -5.04 1.78 -6.28
C ASP A 121 -5.62 3.12 -6.78
N GLY A 122 -6.53 3.03 -7.76
CA GLY A 122 -7.22 4.17 -8.38
C GLY A 122 -8.07 4.97 -7.39
N ASP A 123 -8.60 4.33 -6.34
CA ASP A 123 -9.47 4.95 -5.35
C ASP A 123 -8.78 6.11 -4.60
N PHE A 124 -7.45 6.06 -4.48
CA PHE A 124 -6.68 7.14 -3.88
C PHE A 124 -6.61 8.41 -4.75
N ARG A 125 -7.08 8.39 -6.01
CA ARG A 125 -7.08 9.58 -6.87
C ARG A 125 -7.73 10.78 -6.18
N ARG A 126 -8.88 10.58 -5.54
CA ARG A 126 -9.61 11.66 -4.86
C ARG A 126 -8.87 12.16 -3.63
N LEU A 127 -8.19 11.27 -2.91
CA LEU A 127 -7.31 11.63 -1.81
C LEU A 127 -6.15 12.51 -2.29
N VAL A 128 -5.48 12.12 -3.38
CA VAL A 128 -4.37 12.88 -3.97
C VAL A 128 -4.83 14.30 -4.34
N ASP A 129 -5.94 14.43 -5.07
CA ASP A 129 -6.52 15.74 -5.44
C ASP A 129 -6.85 16.59 -4.20
N ALA A 130 -7.46 16.01 -3.17
CA ALA A 130 -7.79 16.71 -1.94
C ALA A 130 -6.55 17.24 -1.19
N ILE A 131 -5.47 16.43 -1.12
CA ILE A 131 -4.20 16.82 -0.50
C ILE A 131 -3.51 17.93 -1.32
N GLN A 132 -3.54 17.84 -2.65
CA GLN A 132 -2.97 18.88 -3.53
C GLN A 132 -3.69 20.22 -3.38
N ARG A 133 -5.03 20.22 -3.23
CA ARG A 133 -5.80 21.44 -2.96
C ARG A 133 -5.42 22.14 -1.65
N LYS A 134 -4.81 21.41 -0.70
CA LYS A 134 -4.20 21.98 0.52
C LYS A 134 -2.78 22.54 0.28
N GLY A 135 -2.32 22.58 -0.97
CA GLY A 135 -0.99 23.09 -1.35
C GLY A 135 0.14 22.12 -1.01
N LYS A 136 -0.14 20.83 -0.87
CA LYS A 136 0.84 19.79 -0.52
C LYS A 136 1.27 19.04 -1.77
N ARG A 137 2.52 18.58 -1.80
CA ARG A 137 3.02 17.72 -2.87
C ARG A 137 2.66 16.26 -2.57
N VAL A 138 2.33 15.51 -3.60
CA VAL A 138 2.02 14.08 -3.49
C VAL A 138 2.88 13.27 -4.44
N SER A 139 3.64 12.33 -3.89
CA SER A 139 4.30 11.27 -4.67
C SER A 139 3.54 9.96 -4.52
N VAL A 140 3.34 9.26 -5.63
CA VAL A 140 2.82 7.89 -5.64
C VAL A 140 3.95 6.94 -5.99
N VAL A 141 4.12 5.90 -5.17
CA VAL A 141 5.09 4.82 -5.36
C VAL A 141 4.33 3.53 -5.69
N SER A 142 4.50 3.04 -6.90
CA SER A 142 3.96 1.76 -7.36
C SER A 142 4.82 1.27 -8.53
N THR A 143 4.38 0.28 -9.31
CA THR A 143 5.13 -0.19 -10.47
C THR A 143 4.25 -0.38 -11.69
N THR A 144 4.79 0.01 -12.85
CA THR A 144 4.19 -0.24 -14.17
C THR A 144 4.77 -1.50 -14.83
N ARG A 145 5.75 -2.15 -14.18
CA ARG A 145 6.58 -3.20 -14.80
C ARG A 145 6.22 -4.61 -14.32
N SER A 146 5.27 -4.73 -13.40
CA SER A 146 4.60 -5.99 -13.06
C SER A 146 3.58 -6.38 -14.14
N SER A 147 3.19 -7.66 -14.14
CA SER A 147 2.08 -8.16 -14.96
C SER A 147 1.04 -8.79 -14.04
N PRO A 148 -0.17 -8.21 -13.88
CA PRO A 148 -0.62 -6.94 -14.47
C PRO A 148 0.11 -5.70 -13.86
N PRO A 149 0.08 -4.53 -14.52
CA PRO A 149 0.55 -3.28 -13.93
C PRO A 149 -0.21 -2.99 -12.64
N MET A 150 0.50 -2.70 -11.55
CA MET A 150 -0.13 -2.45 -10.25
C MET A 150 -0.66 -1.03 -10.08
N ILE A 151 -0.39 -0.10 -11.01
CA ILE A 151 -0.79 1.32 -10.91
C ILE A 151 -1.95 1.67 -11.84
N ALA A 152 -3.03 2.24 -11.30
CA ALA A 152 -4.10 2.86 -12.06
C ALA A 152 -3.62 4.13 -12.80
N ASP A 153 -3.94 4.26 -14.08
CA ASP A 153 -3.47 5.36 -14.92
C ASP A 153 -3.95 6.72 -14.40
N GLU A 154 -5.17 6.79 -13.89
CA GLU A 154 -5.72 8.04 -13.34
C GLU A 154 -5.03 8.50 -12.06
N LEU A 155 -4.64 7.58 -11.16
CA LEU A 155 -3.86 7.90 -9.97
C LEU A 155 -2.49 8.42 -10.36
N ARG A 156 -1.84 7.76 -11.32
CA ARG A 156 -0.53 8.16 -11.84
C ARG A 156 -0.56 9.57 -12.44
N ARG A 157 -1.62 9.91 -13.18
CA ARG A 157 -1.80 11.25 -13.77
C ARG A 157 -2.09 12.33 -12.73
N GLN A 158 -2.77 11.97 -11.65
CA GLN A 158 -3.13 12.91 -10.59
C GLN A 158 -1.93 13.27 -9.70
N ALA A 159 -0.99 12.35 -9.47
CA ALA A 159 0.17 12.58 -8.61
C ALA A 159 1.15 13.63 -9.18
N ASP A 160 1.78 14.44 -8.31
CA ASP A 160 2.83 15.39 -8.71
C ASP A 160 4.10 14.65 -9.18
N GLN A 161 4.35 13.48 -8.62
CA GLN A 161 5.47 12.63 -8.96
C GLN A 161 5.09 11.17 -8.85
N PHE A 162 5.29 10.42 -9.93
CA PHE A 162 5.28 8.96 -9.89
C PHE A 162 6.70 8.44 -9.67
N ILE A 163 6.88 7.53 -8.73
CA ILE A 163 8.13 6.85 -8.44
C ILE A 163 7.95 5.36 -8.71
N ASP A 164 8.64 4.83 -9.72
CA ASP A 164 8.60 3.40 -9.99
C ASP A 164 9.35 2.64 -8.89
N LEU A 165 8.65 1.70 -8.23
CA LEU A 165 9.19 0.84 -7.19
C LEU A 165 10.42 0.07 -7.66
N GLU A 166 10.48 -0.31 -8.94
CA GLU A 166 11.65 -1.01 -9.48
C GLU A 166 12.91 -0.14 -9.42
N SER A 167 12.78 1.17 -9.63
CA SER A 167 13.90 2.10 -9.52
C SER A 167 14.46 2.21 -8.09
N LEU A 168 13.66 1.81 -7.10
CA LEU A 168 14.05 1.78 -5.69
C LEU A 168 14.75 0.48 -5.29
N ARG A 169 14.66 -0.59 -6.10
CA ARG A 169 15.15 -1.94 -5.75
C ARG A 169 16.59 -1.95 -5.21
N GLY A 170 17.52 -1.23 -5.84
CA GLY A 170 18.92 -1.18 -5.40
C GLY A 170 19.12 -0.49 -4.03
N PHE A 171 18.17 0.37 -3.63
CA PHE A 171 18.22 1.15 -2.40
C PHE A 171 17.48 0.45 -1.24
N ILE A 172 16.37 -0.23 -1.52
CA ILE A 172 15.46 -0.78 -0.51
C ILE A 172 15.29 -2.30 -0.59
N GLY A 173 15.91 -2.99 -1.55
CA GLY A 173 15.82 -4.44 -1.66
C GLY A 173 16.67 -5.15 -0.60
N ARG A 174 16.19 -6.29 -0.11
CA ARG A 174 17.00 -7.20 0.71
C ARG A 174 18.12 -7.81 -0.14
N ASN A 175 19.31 -7.90 0.44
CA ASN A 175 20.41 -8.65 -0.17
C ASN A 175 20.04 -10.13 -0.23
N ALA A 176 20.35 -10.81 -1.33
CA ALA A 176 20.02 -12.23 -1.55
C ALA A 176 20.55 -13.15 -0.43
N ASP A 177 21.61 -12.73 0.27
CA ASP A 177 22.28 -13.50 1.32
C ASP A 177 21.56 -13.51 2.68
N ASN A 178 20.52 -12.68 2.87
CA ASN A 178 19.84 -12.51 4.16
C ASN A 178 18.34 -12.83 4.06
N ARG A 179 18.01 -13.95 3.40
CA ARG A 179 16.64 -14.43 3.22
C ARG A 179 16.26 -15.35 4.41
N PRO A 180 15.56 -14.87 5.45
CA PRO A 180 14.85 -15.79 6.33
C PRO A 180 13.79 -16.52 5.50
N GLN A 181 13.75 -17.85 5.60
CA GLN A 181 12.70 -18.64 4.98
C GLN A 181 11.38 -18.34 5.69
N VAL A 182 10.61 -17.41 5.14
CA VAL A 182 9.20 -17.27 5.50
C VAL A 182 8.47 -18.38 4.76
N VAL A 183 7.84 -19.28 5.52
CA VAL A 183 6.99 -20.35 5.00
C VAL A 183 5.90 -19.71 4.15
N GLN A 184 5.79 -20.14 2.90
CA GLN A 184 4.81 -19.65 1.94
C GLN A 184 3.39 -19.94 2.48
N PRO A 185 2.45 -19.00 2.42
CA PRO A 185 1.05 -19.38 2.39
C PRO A 185 0.86 -20.26 1.16
N VAL A 186 0.18 -21.38 1.35
CA VAL A 186 -0.15 -22.31 0.27
C VAL A 186 -0.95 -21.55 -0.78
N ASP A 187 -0.54 -21.65 -2.03
CA ASP A 187 -1.29 -21.14 -3.18
C ASP A 187 -2.70 -21.77 -3.18
N GLU A 188 -3.71 -21.01 -2.78
CA GLU A 188 -5.06 -21.14 -3.31
C GLU A 188 -5.31 -19.88 -4.12
N ASP A 189 -5.78 -20.05 -5.36
CA ASP A 189 -6.05 -19.00 -6.33
C ASP A 189 -7.05 -17.96 -5.78
N ASP A 190 -6.57 -17.04 -4.93
CA ASP A 190 -7.31 -15.86 -4.49
C ASP A 190 -7.21 -14.81 -5.58
N ASP A 191 -8.05 -14.96 -6.60
CA ASP A 191 -8.29 -13.93 -7.60
C ASP A 191 -8.77 -12.65 -6.87
N TYR A 192 -7.89 -11.67 -6.74
CA TYR A 192 -8.23 -10.31 -6.30
C TYR A 192 -8.98 -9.62 -7.45
N TYR A 193 -10.31 -9.82 -7.52
CA TYR A 193 -11.16 -9.06 -8.42
C TYR A 193 -11.52 -7.72 -7.79
N ASP A 194 -11.17 -6.66 -8.50
CA ASP A 194 -11.61 -5.29 -8.29
C ASP A 194 -13.10 -5.24 -8.68
N ASP A 195 -13.99 -5.09 -7.70
CA ASP A 195 -15.44 -4.98 -7.93
C ASP A 195 -15.75 -3.55 -8.44
N GLU A 196 -15.24 -3.18 -9.61
CA GLU A 196 -15.76 -2.09 -10.44
C GLU A 196 -16.32 -2.71 -11.72
N ASP A 197 -17.56 -3.21 -11.67
CA ASP A 197 -18.51 -3.28 -12.80
C ASP A 197 -19.68 -4.20 -12.40
N GLU A 198 -20.63 -3.71 -11.60
CA GLU A 198 -22.00 -4.28 -11.60
C GLU A 198 -23.04 -3.26 -11.09
N ASP A 199 -23.05 -2.07 -11.70
CA ASP A 199 -24.26 -1.26 -11.80
C ASP A 199 -24.87 -1.49 -13.19
N ASP A 200 -25.60 -2.60 -13.37
CA ASP A 200 -26.61 -2.68 -14.43
C ASP A 200 -27.93 -3.21 -13.86
N ILE A 201 -28.82 -2.24 -13.67
CA ILE A 201 -30.23 -2.35 -13.37
C ILE A 201 -30.93 -2.93 -14.62
N ASP A 202 -31.59 -4.09 -14.52
CA ASP A 202 -33.05 -4.20 -14.75
C ASP A 202 -33.59 -5.60 -14.37
N LEU A 203 -34.47 -5.65 -13.38
CA LEU A 203 -35.27 -6.84 -13.09
C LEU A 203 -36.53 -6.82 -13.97
N PRO A 204 -36.80 -7.82 -14.83
CA PRO A 204 -38.10 -7.89 -15.48
C PRO A 204 -39.15 -8.27 -14.44
N ALA A 205 -40.11 -7.35 -14.23
CA ALA A 205 -41.35 -7.64 -13.53
C ALA A 205 -42.06 -8.83 -14.21
N ARG A 206 -42.18 -9.96 -13.50
CA ARG A 206 -43.07 -11.04 -13.91
C ARG A 206 -44.50 -10.71 -13.47
N ALA A 207 -45.40 -10.86 -14.44
CA ALA A 207 -46.82 -10.60 -14.43
C ALA A 207 -47.62 -11.43 -13.41
#